data_AF-A0A8H3BEV1-F1
#
_entry.id   AF-A0A8H3BEV1-F1
#
_cell.length_a   1.000
_cell.length_b   1.000
_cell.length_c   1.000
_cell.angle_alpha   90.00
_cell.angle_beta   90.00
_cell.angle_gamma   90.00
#
_symmetry.space_group_name_H-M   'P 1'
#
loop_
_entity.id
_entity.type
_entity.pdbx_description
1 polymer ?
#
loop_
_entity_poly.entity_id
_entity_poly.type
_entity_poly.pdbx_seq_one_letter_code
_entity_poly.pdbx_strand_id
1 'polypeptide(L)'
;MIGLLFIPLSLVILSISPSFAAITCLKPGATATARWTNSAGKTCTWTGVVGSNFGTNSVNGGDYSCNGRCGAGCKGAAVGNAWTQDCFSHDICSWFNNASGGASDPNCGAAYNDAVDDTALGVLNGCGATNPSNSVSRPTTTPRCS
;
A
#
# COMPACT_ATOMS: atom_id res chain seq x y z
N MET A 1 -56.60 -3.95 -32.31
CA MET A 1 -56.02 -3.81 -30.97
C MET A 1 -54.56 -4.24 -31.05
N ILE A 2 -53.63 -3.28 -31.20
CA ILE A 2 -52.18 -3.52 -31.23
C ILE A 2 -51.68 -3.17 -29.83
N GLY A 3 -51.29 -4.18 -29.06
CA GLY A 3 -50.71 -4.01 -27.73
C GLY A 3 -49.25 -3.61 -27.86
N LEU A 4 -48.96 -2.33 -27.59
CA LEU A 4 -47.60 -1.84 -27.35
C LEU A 4 -47.11 -2.42 -26.01
N LEU A 5 -46.19 -3.39 -26.08
CA LEU A 5 -45.42 -3.88 -24.94
C LEU A 5 -44.37 -2.83 -24.55
N PHE A 6 -44.58 -2.18 -23.40
CA PHE A 6 -43.57 -1.36 -22.74
C PHE A 6 -42.48 -2.26 -22.16
N ILE A 7 -41.26 -2.18 -22.71
CA ILE A 7 -40.07 -2.82 -22.14
C ILE A 7 -39.46 -1.83 -21.13
N PRO A 8 -39.38 -2.17 -19.83
CA PRO A 8 -38.74 -1.28 -18.86
C PRO A 8 -37.23 -1.28 -19.11
N LEU A 9 -36.65 -0.08 -19.23
CA LEU A 9 -35.22 0.16 -19.28
C LEU A 9 -34.64 -0.14 -17.88
N SER A 10 -34.25 -1.39 -17.64
CA SER A 10 -33.53 -1.78 -16.43
C SER A 10 -32.15 -1.10 -16.43
N LEU A 11 -31.95 -0.20 -15.47
CA LEU A 11 -30.66 0.42 -15.16
C LEU A 11 -29.69 -0.69 -14.70
N VAL A 12 -28.80 -1.13 -15.59
CA VAL A 12 -27.70 -2.03 -15.25
C VAL A 12 -26.66 -1.21 -14.50
N ILE A 13 -26.74 -1.21 -13.17
CA ILE A 13 -25.66 -0.74 -12.32
C ILE A 13 -24.54 -1.78 -12.46
N LEU A 14 -23.51 -1.48 -13.24
CA LEU A 14 -22.27 -2.25 -13.16
C LEU A 14 -21.68 -2.02 -11.77
N SER A 15 -21.93 -2.97 -10.87
CA SER A 15 -21.23 -3.09 -9.61
C SER A 15 -19.75 -3.34 -9.91
N ILE A 16 -18.96 -2.28 -10.06
CA ILE A 16 -17.51 -2.39 -9.93
C ILE A 16 -17.28 -2.61 -8.43
N SER A 17 -17.42 -3.87 -8.00
CA SER A 17 -16.96 -4.24 -6.67
C SER A 17 -15.47 -3.93 -6.63
N PRO A 18 -14.99 -3.06 -5.72
CA PRO A 18 -13.56 -3.00 -5.47
C PRO A 18 -13.13 -4.41 -5.13
N SER A 19 -12.20 -4.95 -5.91
CA SER A 19 -11.54 -6.20 -5.59
C SER A 19 -10.69 -5.89 -4.37
N PHE A 20 -11.29 -6.02 -3.18
CA PHE A 20 -10.53 -6.00 -1.94
C PHE A 20 -9.51 -7.11 -2.05
N ALA A 21 -8.23 -6.74 -2.12
CA ALA A 21 -7.17 -7.71 -2.09
C ALA A 21 -7.22 -8.43 -0.73
N ALA A 22 -6.69 -9.64 -0.65
CA ALA A 22 -6.66 -10.34 0.61
C ALA A 22 -5.66 -9.64 1.56
N ILE A 23 -6.20 -8.97 2.58
CA ILE A 23 -5.41 -8.31 3.62
C ILE A 23 -4.47 -9.34 4.27
N THR A 24 -3.17 -9.13 4.10
CA THR A 24 -2.14 -10.03 4.61
C THR A 24 -1.39 -9.34 5.73
N CYS A 25 -1.62 -9.78 6.97
CA CYS A 25 -0.95 -9.20 8.14
C CYS A 25 0.55 -9.51 8.14
N LEU A 26 1.34 -8.48 8.44
CA LEU A 26 2.77 -8.59 8.73
C LEU A 26 3.04 -8.33 10.20
N LYS A 27 4.23 -8.74 10.66
CA LYS A 27 4.70 -8.45 12.02
C LYS A 27 5.97 -7.61 11.97
N PRO A 28 6.10 -6.53 12.76
CA PRO A 28 7.37 -5.83 12.92
C PRO A 28 8.51 -6.79 13.26
N GLY A 29 9.67 -6.61 12.63
CA GLY A 29 10.84 -7.48 12.76
C GLY A 29 10.84 -8.69 11.83
N ALA A 30 9.72 -9.05 11.19
CA ALA A 30 9.70 -10.09 10.18
C ALA A 30 10.39 -9.64 8.88
N THR A 31 10.92 -10.58 8.11
CA THR A 31 11.35 -10.32 6.74
C THR A 31 10.14 -10.45 5.81
N ALA A 32 9.94 -9.45 4.94
CA ALA A 32 8.90 -9.46 3.92
C ALA A 32 9.48 -9.00 2.57
N THR A 33 8.79 -9.37 1.50
CA THR A 33 9.13 -8.94 0.14
C THR A 33 8.07 -7.97 -0.34
N ALA A 34 8.46 -6.71 -0.53
CA ALA A 34 7.67 -5.72 -1.23
C ALA A 34 7.63 -6.04 -2.72
N ARG A 35 6.46 -5.88 -3.33
CA ARG A 35 6.25 -6.07 -4.77
C ARG A 35 5.33 -4.99 -5.31
N TRP A 36 5.68 -4.38 -6.43
CA TRP A 36 4.83 -3.41 -7.12
C TRP A 36 5.08 -3.44 -8.63
N THR A 37 4.14 -2.87 -9.39
CA THR A 37 4.30 -2.62 -10.82
C THR A 37 4.65 -1.16 -11.03
N ASN A 38 5.77 -0.87 -11.70
CA ASN A 38 6.21 0.51 -11.95
C ASN A 38 5.58 1.10 -13.22
N SER A 39 5.89 2.38 -13.50
CA SER A 39 5.38 3.11 -14.68
C SER A 39 5.74 2.47 -16.04
N ALA A 40 6.79 1.64 -16.09
CA ALA A 40 7.22 0.91 -17.28
C ALA A 40 6.53 -0.46 -17.42
N GLY A 41 5.57 -0.79 -16.55
CA GLY A 41 4.87 -2.07 -16.52
C GLY A 41 5.70 -3.24 -15.99
N LYS A 42 6.88 -2.98 -15.41
CA LYS A 42 7.74 -4.02 -14.83
C LYS A 42 7.33 -4.35 -13.42
N THR A 43 7.47 -5.62 -13.04
CA THR A 43 7.34 -6.02 -11.65
C THR A 43 8.65 -5.73 -10.93
N CYS A 44 8.60 -4.85 -9.94
CA CYS A 44 9.70 -4.56 -9.04
C CYS A 44 9.53 -5.31 -7.71
N THR A 45 10.63 -5.78 -7.14
CA THR A 45 10.67 -6.44 -5.84
C THR A 45 11.82 -5.94 -4.99
N TRP A 46 11.61 -5.92 -3.67
CA TRP A 46 12.65 -5.64 -2.68
C TRP A 46 12.33 -6.40 -1.39
N THR A 47 13.33 -7.01 -0.77
CA THR A 47 13.16 -7.77 0.47
C THR A 47 13.87 -7.07 1.61
N GLY A 48 13.20 -6.95 2.75
CA GLY A 48 13.79 -6.41 3.97
C GLY A 48 12.90 -6.60 5.18
N VAL A 49 13.21 -5.85 6.24
CA VAL A 49 12.57 -6.03 7.55
C VAL A 49 11.37 -5.10 7.71
N VAL A 50 10.23 -5.67 8.08
CA VAL A 50 9.01 -4.92 8.44
C VAL A 50 9.27 -4.10 9.69
N GLY A 51 8.85 -2.84 9.70
CA GLY A 51 9.13 -1.90 10.79
C GLY A 51 10.51 -1.27 10.74
N SER A 52 11.23 -1.41 9.62
CA SER A 52 12.46 -0.64 9.38
C SER A 52 12.20 0.86 9.49
N ASN A 53 13.23 1.61 9.86
CA ASN A 53 13.18 3.06 9.97
C ASN A 53 14.13 3.69 8.96
N PHE A 54 13.62 4.04 7.77
CA PHE A 54 14.43 4.71 6.75
C PHE A 54 14.55 6.23 6.98
N GLY A 55 13.72 6.75 7.89
CA GLY A 55 13.62 8.17 8.22
C GLY A 55 12.88 8.96 7.13
N THR A 56 13.13 10.27 7.11
CA THR A 56 12.55 11.16 6.11
C THR A 56 13.31 11.05 4.78
N ASN A 57 12.56 10.93 3.69
CA ASN A 57 13.11 10.98 2.34
C ASN A 57 13.42 12.45 1.98
N SER A 58 14.64 12.70 1.50
CA SER A 58 15.14 14.06 1.25
C SER A 58 14.58 14.73 -0.01
N VAL A 59 13.91 13.98 -0.89
CA VAL A 59 13.38 14.47 -2.16
C VAL A 59 11.90 14.81 -2.04
N ASN A 60 11.09 13.88 -1.53
CA ASN A 60 9.64 14.07 -1.42
C ASN A 60 9.16 14.48 0.00
N GLY A 61 10.04 14.46 1.00
CA GLY A 61 9.72 14.82 2.38
C GLY A 61 8.87 13.79 3.15
N GLY A 62 8.57 12.63 2.55
CA GLY A 62 7.78 11.58 3.18
C GLY A 62 8.50 10.96 4.39
N ASP A 63 7.73 10.56 5.41
CA ASP A 63 8.21 9.83 6.58
C ASP A 63 8.09 8.32 6.35
N TYR A 64 9.24 7.65 6.22
CA TYR A 64 9.36 6.21 6.01
C TYR A 64 9.93 5.51 7.23
N SER A 65 9.65 6.05 8.42
CA SER A 65 9.76 5.30 9.66
C SER A 65 8.65 4.24 9.74
N CYS A 66 8.91 3.08 10.35
CA CYS A 66 7.92 1.99 10.48
C CYS A 66 7.41 1.41 9.15
N ASN A 67 8.30 1.08 8.20
CA ASN A 67 7.90 0.53 6.90
C ASN A 67 6.99 -0.70 7.02
N GLY A 68 5.83 -0.68 6.37
CA GLY A 68 4.82 -1.74 6.45
C GLY A 68 3.70 -1.48 7.44
N ARG A 69 3.79 -0.40 8.21
CA ARG A 69 2.65 0.15 8.93
C ARG A 69 1.77 0.90 7.94
N CYS A 70 0.47 0.67 7.97
CA CYS A 70 -0.46 1.47 7.17
C CYS A 70 -0.55 2.89 7.70
N GLY A 71 -0.28 3.87 6.84
CA GLY A 71 -0.23 5.29 7.16
C GLY A 71 1.18 5.88 7.13
N ALA A 72 1.31 7.18 7.38
CA ALA A 72 2.60 7.85 7.29
C ALA A 72 3.48 7.56 8.52
N GLY A 73 4.68 7.02 8.33
CA GLY A 73 5.68 6.91 9.38
C GLY A 73 5.25 6.09 10.61
N CYS A 74 6.02 6.19 11.70
CA CYS A 74 5.62 5.65 13.00
C CYS A 74 4.63 6.56 13.76
N LYS A 75 4.48 7.84 13.37
CA LYS A 75 3.70 8.85 14.13
C LYS A 75 2.64 9.56 13.31
N GLY A 76 2.63 9.37 11.99
CA GLY A 76 1.65 10.02 11.12
C GLY A 76 0.30 9.33 11.12
N ALA A 77 -0.64 9.99 10.44
CA ALA A 77 -2.03 9.59 10.35
C ALA A 77 -2.18 8.14 9.85
N ALA A 78 -3.03 7.38 10.53
CA ALA A 78 -3.39 6.01 10.21
C ALA A 78 -4.74 5.66 10.84
N VAL A 79 -5.46 4.72 10.24
CA VAL A 79 -6.64 4.10 10.88
C VAL A 79 -6.12 2.98 11.79
N GLY A 80 -5.64 3.38 12.96
CA GLY A 80 -5.01 2.50 13.95
C GLY A 80 -3.57 2.12 13.59
N ASN A 81 -3.12 0.95 14.04
CA ASN A 81 -1.72 0.52 13.92
C ASN A 81 -1.58 -0.83 13.19
N ALA A 82 -2.19 -0.91 12.00
CA ALA A 82 -2.14 -2.09 11.16
C ALA A 82 -0.79 -2.23 10.44
N TRP A 83 -0.33 -3.47 10.33
CA TRP A 83 0.88 -3.86 9.62
C TRP A 83 0.54 -4.88 8.56
N THR A 84 0.73 -4.54 7.29
CA THR A 84 0.22 -5.37 6.20
C THR A 84 1.16 -5.39 5.00
N GLN A 85 0.96 -6.38 4.13
CA GLN A 85 1.80 -6.60 2.98
C GLN A 85 1.69 -5.48 1.93
N ASP A 86 0.51 -4.89 1.70
CA ASP A 86 0.37 -3.88 0.67
C ASP A 86 0.84 -2.51 1.17
N CYS A 87 0.61 -2.19 2.44
CA CYS A 87 1.26 -1.04 3.08
C CYS A 87 2.80 -1.16 3.05
N PHE A 88 3.36 -2.36 3.26
CA PHE A 88 4.81 -2.57 3.13
C PHE A 88 5.29 -2.40 1.69
N SER A 89 4.58 -2.96 0.73
CA SER A 89 4.90 -2.80 -0.69
C SER A 89 4.85 -1.32 -1.13
N HIS A 90 3.82 -0.59 -0.70
CA HIS A 90 3.65 0.82 -0.99
C HIS A 90 4.77 1.67 -0.39
N ASP A 91 5.09 1.51 0.90
CA ASP A 91 6.15 2.26 1.56
C ASP A 91 7.50 2.09 0.85
N ILE A 92 7.83 0.85 0.51
CA ILE A 92 9.08 0.52 -0.17
C ILE A 92 9.10 1.07 -1.59
N CYS A 93 8.02 0.92 -2.35
CA CYS A 93 7.89 1.54 -3.66
C CYS A 93 8.13 3.04 -3.57
N SER A 94 7.41 3.68 -2.65
CA SER A 94 7.36 5.12 -2.49
C SER A 94 8.71 5.69 -2.09
N TRP A 95 9.44 5.02 -1.20
CA TRP A 95 10.81 5.39 -0.83
C TRP A 95 11.75 5.40 -2.04
N PHE A 96 11.81 4.29 -2.80
CA PHE A 96 12.78 4.15 -3.88
C PHE A 96 12.44 4.95 -5.13
N ASN A 97 11.18 5.32 -5.33
CA ASN A 97 10.72 6.11 -6.48
C ASN A 97 10.49 7.59 -6.15
N ASN A 98 10.77 8.02 -4.91
CA ASN A 98 10.45 9.35 -4.42
C ASN A 98 8.98 9.72 -4.69
N ALA A 99 8.08 8.75 -4.52
CA ALA A 99 6.71 8.87 -4.98
C ALA A 99 5.95 9.98 -4.27
N SER A 100 4.99 10.58 -4.95
CA SER A 100 4.09 11.60 -4.40
C SER A 100 2.76 11.63 -5.15
N GLY A 101 1.70 12.14 -4.51
CA GLY A 101 0.37 12.19 -5.14
C GLY A 101 -0.46 10.91 -4.99
N GLY A 102 -0.03 9.96 -4.15
CA GLY A 102 -0.81 8.76 -3.80
C GLY A 102 -1.15 7.91 -5.03
N ALA A 103 -2.44 7.63 -5.23
CA ALA A 103 -2.96 6.85 -6.34
C ALA A 103 -2.58 7.37 -7.74
N SER A 104 -2.27 8.66 -7.86
CA SER A 104 -1.85 9.28 -9.13
C SER A 104 -0.35 9.18 -9.41
N ASP A 105 0.44 8.64 -8.47
CA ASP A 105 1.86 8.44 -8.70
C ASP A 105 2.10 7.41 -9.82
N PRO A 106 2.91 7.73 -10.84
CA PRO A 106 3.09 6.83 -11.99
C PRO A 106 3.81 5.53 -11.64
N ASN A 107 4.63 5.48 -10.57
CA ASN A 107 5.38 4.29 -10.18
C ASN A 107 4.72 3.52 -9.04
N CYS A 108 4.04 4.22 -8.14
CA CYS A 108 3.53 3.65 -6.89
C CYS A 108 2.02 3.79 -6.71
N GLY A 109 1.30 4.40 -7.65
CA GLY A 109 -0.15 4.60 -7.57
C GLY A 109 -0.94 3.29 -7.48
N ALA A 110 -0.49 2.24 -8.18
CA ALA A 110 -1.06 0.90 -8.05
C ALA A 110 -0.89 0.34 -6.64
N ALA A 111 0.34 0.34 -6.11
CA ALA A 111 0.61 -0.12 -4.74
C ALA A 111 -0.10 0.74 -3.68
N TYR A 112 -0.28 2.04 -3.93
CA TYR A 112 -1.10 2.91 -3.07
C TYR A 112 -2.55 2.43 -3.05
N ASN A 113 -3.15 2.15 -4.21
CA ASN A 113 -4.53 1.67 -4.30
C ASN A 113 -4.69 0.30 -3.63
N ASP A 114 -3.72 -0.61 -3.82
CA ASP A 114 -3.70 -1.91 -3.16
C ASP A 114 -3.63 -1.77 -1.63
N ALA A 115 -3.00 -0.72 -1.11
CA ALA A 115 -2.92 -0.47 0.33
C ALA A 115 -4.14 0.26 0.93
N VAL A 116 -5.13 0.67 0.13
CA VAL A 116 -6.28 1.45 0.62
C VAL A 116 -7.17 0.64 1.55
N ASP A 117 -7.46 -0.61 1.19
CA ASP A 117 -8.29 -1.48 2.04
C ASP A 117 -7.52 -2.01 3.24
N ASP A 118 -6.22 -2.29 3.10
CA ASP A 118 -5.31 -2.54 4.20
C ASP A 118 -5.33 -1.39 5.23
N THR A 119 -5.31 -0.15 4.74
CA THR A 119 -5.41 1.03 5.61
C THR A 119 -6.78 1.10 6.29
N ALA A 120 -7.87 0.84 5.57
CA ALA A 120 -9.22 0.96 6.12
C ALA A 120 -9.61 -0.18 7.08
N LEU A 121 -9.12 -1.40 6.82
CA LEU A 121 -9.64 -2.62 7.42
C LEU A 121 -8.55 -3.49 8.08
N GLY A 122 -7.26 -3.14 7.97
CA GLY A 122 -6.16 -3.96 8.50
C GLY A 122 -6.26 -4.22 10.00
N VAL A 123 -6.66 -3.23 10.80
CA VAL A 123 -6.87 -3.42 12.25
C VAL A 123 -8.06 -4.35 12.52
N LEU A 124 -9.16 -4.21 11.76
CA LEU A 124 -10.33 -5.09 11.90
C LEU A 124 -10.00 -6.54 11.53
N ASN A 125 -9.02 -6.74 10.65
CA ASN A 125 -8.48 -8.05 10.28
C ASN A 125 -7.40 -8.56 11.25
N GLY A 126 -7.18 -7.89 12.38
CA GLY A 126 -6.24 -8.33 13.42
C GLY A 126 -4.78 -8.06 13.12
N CYS A 127 -4.47 -7.22 12.12
CA CYS A 127 -3.09 -6.87 11.77
C CYS A 127 -2.46 -5.81 12.69
N GLY A 128 -3.08 -5.54 13.85
CA GLY A 128 -2.58 -4.58 14.83
C GLY A 128 -1.31 -5.07 15.50
N ALA A 129 -0.28 -4.23 15.55
CA ALA A 129 0.93 -4.48 16.35
C ALA A 129 1.48 -3.16 16.92
N THR A 130 2.41 -3.19 17.88
CA THR A 130 3.07 -1.98 18.40
C THR A 130 4.24 -1.56 17.52
N ASN A 131 4.50 -0.25 17.42
CA ASN A 131 5.64 0.26 16.67
C ASN A 131 6.98 -0.14 17.31
N PRO A 132 7.96 -0.60 16.52
CA PRO A 132 9.31 -0.80 17.02
C PRO A 132 10.00 0.56 17.28
N SER A 133 11.01 0.56 18.15
CA SER A 133 11.85 1.73 18.44
C SER A 133 13.22 1.57 17.81
N ASN A 134 13.28 1.69 16.48
CA ASN A 134 14.50 1.51 15.70
C ASN A 134 15.18 2.86 15.41
N SER A 135 16.51 2.92 15.52
CA SER A 135 17.29 4.04 14.98
C SER A 135 17.15 4.12 13.46
N VAL A 136 17.30 5.33 12.90
CA VAL A 136 17.26 5.52 11.45
C VAL A 136 18.41 4.73 10.79
N SER A 137 18.07 3.90 9.81
CA SER A 137 19.00 3.13 8.99
C SER A 137 18.42 2.99 7.58
N ARG A 138 19.03 3.68 6.61
CA ARG A 138 18.61 3.64 5.21
C ARG A 138 19.02 2.33 4.55
N PRO A 139 18.23 1.83 3.58
CA PRO A 139 18.59 0.60 2.87
C PRO A 139 19.83 0.82 2.00
N THR A 140 20.72 -0.17 1.98
CA THR A 140 21.92 -0.19 1.12
C THR A 140 21.71 -0.97 -0.18
N THR A 141 20.61 -1.72 -0.26
CA THR A 141 20.22 -2.49 -1.44
C THR A 141 19.14 -1.75 -2.23
N THR A 142 19.09 -2.03 -3.54
CA THR A 142 18.10 -1.46 -4.45
C THR A 142 17.11 -2.52 -4.93
N PRO A 143 15.88 -2.12 -5.31
CA PRO A 143 14.90 -3.03 -5.90
C PRO A 143 15.39 -3.70 -7.19
N ARG A 144 14.83 -4.87 -7.50
CA ARG A 144 15.02 -5.57 -8.78
C ARG A 144 13.73 -5.51 -9.57
N CYS A 145 13.79 -5.00 -10.80
CA CYS A 145 12.63 -4.88 -11.69
C CYS A 145 12.84 -5.70 -12.96
N SER A 146 11.89 -6.58 -13.27
CA SER A 146 11.87 -7.42 -14.47
C SER A 146 10.59 -7.21 -15.27
#